data_AF-A0A955XU94-F1
#
_entry.id   AF-A0A955XU94-F1
#
_cell.length_a   1.000
_cell.length_b   1.000
_cell.length_c   1.000
_cell.angle_alpha   90.00
_cell.angle_beta   90.00
_cell.angle_gamma   90.00
#
_symmetry.space_group_name_H-M   'P 1'
#
loop_
_entity.id
_entity.type
_entity.pdbx_description
1 polymer ?
#
loop_
_entity_poly.entity_id
_entity_poly.type
_entity_poly.pdbx_seq_one_letter_code
_entity_poly.pdbx_strand_id
1 'polypeptide(L)'
;MATGSELKTKVIQASFWSSLSEASSRALAPLIQIVLARMLTPEDFGVVASAAIILSFTNVLWDAGLSKALIQRREGLEEASHVVFWTNLALAGVVYAILLASADPIARLFQDARIAAVVRVMGINLLFGSLSSVHTALLRREL
;
A
#
# COMPACT_ATOMS: atom_id res chain seq x y z
N MET A 1 27.28 -29.85 0.18
CA MET A 1 26.73 -29.57 -1.17
C MET A 1 25.26 -29.95 -1.14
N ALA A 2 24.34 -28.99 -1.15
CA ALA A 2 22.90 -29.29 -1.17
C ALA A 2 22.54 -29.95 -2.51
N THR A 3 21.86 -31.09 -2.45
CA THR A 3 21.52 -31.90 -3.64
C THR A 3 20.46 -31.15 -4.46
N GLY A 4 20.52 -31.18 -5.80
CA GLY A 4 19.62 -30.40 -6.66
C GLY A 4 18.11 -30.64 -6.43
N SER A 5 17.71 -31.74 -5.79
CA SER A 5 16.33 -32.00 -5.36
C SER A 5 15.92 -31.23 -4.10
N GLU A 6 16.81 -31.03 -3.12
CA GLU A 6 16.54 -30.25 -1.91
C GLU A 6 16.29 -28.77 -2.23
N LEU A 7 17.06 -28.22 -3.19
CA LEU A 7 16.85 -26.87 -3.70
C LEU A 7 15.48 -26.73 -4.38
N LYS A 8 15.08 -27.70 -5.22
CA LYS A 8 13.76 -27.69 -5.86
C LYS A 8 12.62 -27.74 -4.84
N THR A 9 12.71 -28.62 -3.83
CA THR A 9 11.68 -28.74 -2.79
C THR A 9 11.58 -27.46 -1.96
N LYS A 10 12.70 -26.86 -1.52
CA LYS A 10 12.70 -25.58 -0.80
C LYS A 10 12.09 -24.45 -1.63
N VAL A 11 12.43 -24.34 -2.91
CA VAL A 11 11.89 -23.31 -3.80
C VAL A 11 10.38 -23.48 -4.01
N ILE A 12 9.90 -24.72 -4.20
CA ILE A 12 8.46 -25.00 -4.34
C ILE A 12 7.73 -24.66 -3.04
N GLN A 13 8.28 -25.04 -1.89
CA GLN A 13 7.65 -24.81 -0.59
C GLN A 13 7.62 -23.32 -0.23
N ALA A 14 8.73 -22.59 -0.44
CA ALA A 14 8.79 -21.14 -0.24
C ALA A 14 7.85 -20.39 -1.19
N SER A 15 7.79 -20.80 -2.46
CA SER A 15 6.87 -20.22 -3.44
C SER A 15 5.40 -20.51 -3.09
N PHE A 16 5.10 -21.71 -2.59
CA PHE A 16 3.76 -22.07 -2.11
C PHE A 16 3.34 -21.22 -0.89
N TRP A 17 4.21 -21.10 0.11
CA TRP A 17 3.95 -20.26 1.29
C TRP A 17 3.79 -18.77 0.93
N SER A 18 4.63 -18.26 0.04
CA SER A 18 4.55 -16.88 -0.45
C SER A 18 3.24 -16.64 -1.21
N SER A 19 2.88 -17.56 -2.10
CA SER A 19 1.65 -17.48 -2.90
C SER A 19 0.41 -17.56 -2.01
N LEU A 20 0.42 -18.43 -1.00
CA LEU A 20 -0.69 -18.57 -0.05
C LEU A 20 -0.86 -17.30 0.78
N SER A 21 0.24 -16.74 1.30
CA SER A 21 0.23 -15.47 2.06
C SER A 21 -0.28 -14.29 1.21
N GLU A 22 0.21 -14.18 -0.02
CA GLU A 22 -0.22 -13.15 -0.98
C GLU A 22 -1.70 -13.33 -1.36
N ALA A 23 -2.15 -14.57 -1.60
CA ALA A 23 -3.54 -14.86 -1.95
C ALA A 23 -4.48 -14.55 -0.78
N SER A 24 -4.15 -14.97 0.45
CA SER A 24 -4.96 -14.70 1.63
C SER A 24 -5.08 -13.20 1.91
N SER A 25 -3.97 -12.46 1.84
CA SER A 25 -4.01 -11.00 2.05
C SER A 25 -4.78 -10.27 0.95
N ARG A 26 -4.63 -10.68 -0.31
CA ARG A 26 -5.36 -10.08 -1.43
C ARG A 26 -6.85 -10.47 -1.46
N ALA A 27 -7.23 -11.63 -0.94
CA ALA A 27 -8.62 -12.07 -0.89
C ALA A 27 -9.46 -11.31 0.15
N LEU A 28 -8.85 -10.80 1.21
CA LEU A 28 -9.56 -10.06 2.26
C LEU A 28 -10.16 -8.74 1.75
N ALA A 29 -9.41 -7.98 0.95
CA ALA A 29 -9.85 -6.69 0.41
C ALA A 29 -11.17 -6.76 -0.40
N PRO A 30 -11.33 -7.64 -1.40
CA PRO A 30 -12.58 -7.76 -2.14
C PRO A 30 -13.73 -8.31 -1.29
N LEU A 31 -13.46 -9.19 -0.32
CA LEU A 31 -14.50 -9.65 0.62
C LEU A 31 -15.06 -8.48 1.44
N ILE A 32 -14.19 -7.61 1.95
CA ILE A 32 -14.60 -6.39 2.65
C ILE A 32 -15.39 -5.47 1.72
N GLN A 33 -14.96 -5.30 0.46
CA GLN A 33 -15.68 -4.49 -0.53
C GLN A 33 -17.07 -5.04 -0.85
N ILE A 34 -17.25 -6.36 -0.96
CA ILE A 34 -18.57 -6.98 -1.19
C ILE A 34 -19.51 -6.71 0.00
N VAL A 35 -19.00 -6.82 1.22
CA VAL A 35 -19.78 -6.51 2.44
C VAL A 35 -20.16 -5.03 2.45
N LEU A 36 -19.21 -4.12 2.19
CA LEU A 36 -19.47 -2.68 2.09
C LEU A 36 -20.49 -2.35 1.00
N ALA A 37 -20.40 -3.00 -0.17
CA ALA A 37 -21.35 -2.81 -1.27
C ALA A 37 -22.78 -3.24 -0.91
N ARG A 38 -22.95 -4.14 0.07
CA ARG A 38 -24.27 -4.52 0.60
C ARG A 38 -24.76 -3.60 1.73
N MET A 39 -23.84 -2.99 2.49
CA MET A 39 -24.19 -2.13 3.63
C MET A 39 -24.35 -0.66 3.26
N LEU A 40 -23.60 -0.17 2.26
CA LEU A 40 -23.69 1.21 1.77
C LEU A 40 -24.79 1.33 0.73
N THR A 41 -25.39 2.53 0.66
CA THR A 41 -26.21 2.90 -0.48
C THR A 41 -25.34 2.96 -1.75
N PRO A 42 -25.92 2.74 -2.95
CA PRO A 42 -25.17 2.83 -4.21
C PRO A 42 -24.43 4.16 -4.40
N GLU A 43 -24.99 5.25 -3.87
CA GLU A 43 -24.39 6.59 -3.92
C GLU A 43 -23.14 6.70 -3.03
N ASP A 44 -23.18 6.19 -1.80
CA ASP A 44 -22.02 6.24 -0.89
C ASP A 44 -20.87 5.35 -1.39
N PHE A 45 -21.20 4.22 -2.02
CA PHE A 45 -20.20 3.34 -2.63
C PHE A 45 -19.45 4.04 -3.77
N GLY A 46 -20.16 4.83 -4.59
CA GLY A 46 -19.57 5.64 -5.65
C GLY A 46 -18.53 6.63 -5.14
N VAL A 47 -18.87 7.36 -4.06
CA VAL A 47 -17.96 8.33 -3.40
C VAL A 47 -16.67 7.65 -2.93
N VAL A 48 -16.79 6.50 -2.25
CA VAL A 48 -15.63 5.76 -1.74
C VAL A 48 -14.79 5.19 -2.89
N ALA A 49 -15.42 4.67 -3.94
CA ALA A 49 -14.71 4.15 -5.10
C ALA A 49 -13.92 5.24 -5.83
N SER A 50 -14.51 6.42 -6.04
CA SER A 50 -13.83 7.58 -6.64
C SER A 50 -12.64 8.03 -5.79
N ALA A 51 -12.81 8.13 -4.48
CA ALA A 51 -11.72 8.45 -3.57
C ALA A 51 -10.60 7.39 -3.61
N ALA A 52 -10.96 6.10 -3.62
CA ALA A 52 -10.01 5.00 -3.68
C ALA A 52 -9.15 5.03 -4.96
N ILE A 53 -9.73 5.39 -6.11
CA ILE A 53 -9.00 5.55 -7.37
C ILE A 53 -7.92 6.62 -7.21
N ILE A 54 -8.27 7.80 -6.68
CA ILE A 54 -7.31 8.90 -6.45
C ILE A 54 -6.19 8.44 -5.52
N LEU A 55 -6.55 7.78 -4.42
CA LEU A 55 -5.58 7.29 -3.46
C LEU A 55 -4.63 6.24 -4.05
N SER A 56 -5.10 5.40 -4.98
CA SER A 56 -4.27 4.37 -5.62
C SER A 56 -3.05 4.97 -6.34
N PHE A 57 -3.23 6.11 -7.02
CA PHE A 57 -2.14 6.84 -7.65
C PHE A 57 -1.17 7.39 -6.62
N THR A 58 -1.69 7.93 -5.51
CA THR A 58 -0.85 8.51 -4.46
C THR A 58 -0.02 7.49 -3.71
N ASN A 59 -0.47 6.24 -3.62
CA ASN A 59 0.30 5.15 -3.02
C ASN A 59 1.60 4.85 -3.77
N VAL A 60 1.58 4.97 -5.10
CA VAL A 60 2.79 4.77 -5.91
C VAL A 60 3.78 5.92 -5.70
N LEU A 61 3.28 7.14 -5.50
CA LEU A 61 4.10 8.34 -5.33
C LEU A 61 4.89 8.34 -4.02
N TRP A 62 4.29 7.92 -2.90
CA TRP A 62 5.00 7.98 -1.61
C TRP A 62 5.99 6.83 -1.40
N ASP A 63 5.71 5.62 -1.90
CA ASP A 63 6.63 4.49 -1.74
C ASP A 63 7.81 4.56 -2.74
N ALA A 64 7.62 5.19 -3.90
CA ALA A 64 8.62 5.45 -4.94
C ALA A 64 9.51 4.25 -5.33
N GLY A 65 9.09 3.01 -5.01
CA GLY A 65 9.88 1.79 -5.19
C GLY A 65 11.00 1.59 -4.15
N LEU A 66 11.16 2.48 -3.17
CA LEU A 66 12.21 2.43 -2.16
C LEU A 66 12.10 1.17 -1.27
N SER A 67 10.87 0.77 -0.91
CA SER A 67 10.66 -0.47 -0.15
C SER A 67 11.11 -1.71 -0.94
N LYS A 68 10.95 -1.73 -2.27
CA LYS A 68 11.43 -2.83 -3.12
C LYS A 68 12.95 -2.84 -3.25
N ALA A 69 13.56 -1.66 -3.38
CA ALA A 69 15.01 -1.51 -3.42
C ALA A 69 15.65 -1.98 -2.10
N LEU A 70 14.99 -1.74 -0.96
CA LEU A 70 15.45 -2.18 0.36
C LEU A 70 15.52 -3.71 0.48
N ILE A 71 14.51 -4.43 -0.06
CA ILE A 71 14.48 -5.90 -0.06
C ILE A 71 15.69 -6.49 -0.82
N GLN A 72 16.07 -5.87 -1.93
CA GLN A 72 17.16 -6.37 -2.80
C GLN A 72 18.57 -5.97 -2.32
N ARG A 73 18.69 -5.08 -1.33
CA ARG A 73 19.97 -4.51 -0.91
C ARG A 73 20.79 -5.50 -0.08
N ARG A 74 22.03 -5.79 -0.48
CA ARG A 74 22.87 -6.80 0.19
C ARG A 74 23.61 -6.26 1.42
N GLU A 75 24.11 -5.02 1.37
CA GLU A 75 24.97 -4.41 2.39
C GLU A 75 24.43 -3.06 2.89
N GLY A 76 24.81 -2.69 4.12
CA GLY A 76 24.41 -1.42 4.75
C GLY A 76 22.90 -1.33 5.00
N LEU A 77 22.27 -2.43 5.41
CA LEU A 77 20.81 -2.53 5.52
C LEU A 77 20.21 -1.57 6.55
N GLU A 78 20.87 -1.39 7.68
CA GLU A 78 20.37 -0.55 8.77
C GLU A 78 20.32 0.92 8.36
N GLU A 79 21.43 1.43 7.82
CA GLU A 79 21.50 2.79 7.29
C GLU A 79 20.51 3.00 6.12
N ALA A 80 20.42 2.01 5.22
CA ALA A 80 19.42 2.03 4.14
C ALA A 80 17.99 2.10 4.65
N SER A 81 17.66 1.34 5.69
CA SER A 81 16.32 1.27 6.27
C SER A 81 15.94 2.61 6.88
N HIS A 82 16.87 3.28 7.57
CA HIS A 82 16.66 4.63 8.09
C HIS A 82 16.42 5.64 6.97
N VAL A 83 17.23 5.63 5.91
CA VAL A 83 17.06 6.54 4.77
C VAL A 83 15.71 6.31 4.08
N VAL A 84 15.35 5.05 3.81
CA VAL A 84 14.07 4.70 3.19
C VAL A 84 12.90 5.12 4.07
N PHE A 85 12.98 4.88 5.38
CA PHE A 85 11.94 5.26 6.33
C PHE A 85 11.65 6.77 6.29
N TRP A 86 12.69 7.59 6.47
CA TRP A 86 12.52 9.05 6.50
C TRP A 86 12.11 9.61 5.14
N THR A 87 12.63 9.04 4.05
CA THR A 87 12.26 9.46 2.69
C THR A 87 10.80 9.16 2.39
N ASN A 88 10.34 7.93 2.67
CA ASN A 88 8.95 7.54 2.47
C ASN A 88 8.00 8.35 3.35
N LEU A 89 8.37 8.60 4.61
CA LEU A 89 7.56 9.41 5.52
C LEU A 89 7.44 10.87 5.03
N ALA A 90 8.54 11.46 4.58
CA ALA A 90 8.54 12.82 4.03
C ALA A 90 7.71 12.89 2.74
N LEU A 91 7.90 11.93 1.82
CA LEU A 91 7.12 11.84 0.58
C LEU A 91 5.62 11.65 0.88
N ALA A 92 5.26 10.77 1.81
CA ALA A 92 3.88 10.57 2.22
C ALA A 92 3.28 11.84 2.80
N GLY A 93 4.03 12.59 3.62
CA GLY A 93 3.60 13.89 4.13
C GLY A 93 3.36 14.92 3.02
N VAL A 94 4.27 15.04 2.05
CA VAL A 94 4.14 15.95 0.90
C VAL A 94 2.94 15.56 0.02
N VAL A 95 2.82 14.28 -0.32
CA VAL A 95 1.70 13.75 -1.12
C VAL A 95 0.38 13.97 -0.39
N TYR A 96 0.33 13.75 0.92
CA TYR A 96 -0.86 14.00 1.72
C TYR A 96 -1.22 15.49 1.76
N ALA A 97 -0.25 16.40 1.90
CA ALA A 97 -0.49 17.84 1.85
C ALA A 97 -1.05 18.29 0.49
N ILE A 98 -0.51 17.76 -0.62
CA ILE A 98 -1.04 18.00 -1.97
C ILE A 98 -2.48 17.47 -2.09
N LEU A 99 -2.74 16.30 -1.53
CA LEU A 99 -4.06 15.66 -1.54
C LEU A 99 -5.08 16.45 -0.71
N LEU A 100 -4.68 17.03 0.42
CA LEU A 100 -5.51 17.95 1.21
C LEU A 100 -5.86 19.22 0.43
N ALA A 101 -4.86 19.84 -0.21
CA ALA A 101 -5.06 21.06 -1.00
C ALA A 101 -5.91 20.82 -2.27
N SER A 102 -5.83 19.61 -2.84
CA SER A 102 -6.60 19.22 -4.03
C SER A 102 -7.97 18.61 -3.72
N ALA A 103 -8.30 18.32 -2.45
CA ALA A 103 -9.55 17.67 -2.06
C ALA A 103 -10.82 18.42 -2.53
N ASP A 104 -10.87 19.74 -2.39
CA ASP A 104 -12.04 20.53 -2.81
C ASP A 104 -12.15 20.63 -4.34
N PRO A 105 -11.05 20.90 -5.10
CA PRO A 105 -11.05 20.78 -6.56
C PRO A 105 -11.52 19.41 -7.07
N ILE A 106 -11.04 18.33 -6.44
CA ILE A 106 -11.45 16.96 -6.74
C ILE A 106 -12.95 16.79 -6.52
N ALA A 107 -13.48 17.21 -5.37
CA ALA A 107 -14.92 17.09 -5.09
C ALA A 107 -15.79 17.82 -6.14
N ARG A 108 -15.32 18.96 -6.64
CA ARG A 108 -15.98 19.69 -7.75
C ARG A 108 -15.91 18.91 -9.06
N LEU A 109 -14.79 18.28 -9.38
CA LEU A 109 -14.64 17.47 -10.60
C LEU A 109 -15.65 16.31 -10.63
N PHE A 110 -15.88 15.69 -9.48
CA PHE A 110 -16.83 14.58 -9.33
C PHE A 110 -18.25 15.01 -8.99
N GLN A 111 -18.52 16.32 -8.89
CA GLN A 111 -19.83 16.89 -8.56
C GLN A 111 -20.42 16.39 -7.22
N ASP A 112 -19.58 15.99 -6.27
CA ASP A 112 -20.00 15.50 -4.96
C ASP A 112 -19.07 16.00 -3.84
N ALA A 113 -19.63 16.83 -2.95
CA ALA A 113 -18.90 17.43 -1.83
C ALA A 113 -18.41 16.40 -0.79
N ARG A 114 -19.06 15.22 -0.70
CA ARG A 114 -18.66 14.15 0.22
C ARG A 114 -17.27 13.61 -0.09
N ILE A 115 -16.85 13.66 -1.35
CA ILE A 115 -15.54 13.17 -1.81
C ILE A 115 -14.40 13.93 -1.11
N ALA A 116 -14.52 15.24 -0.90
CA ALA A 116 -13.47 16.00 -0.21
C ALA A 116 -13.21 15.44 1.20
N ALA A 117 -14.27 15.18 1.96
CA ALA A 117 -14.15 14.62 3.30
C ALA A 117 -13.54 13.20 3.28
N VAL A 118 -14.01 12.35 2.37
CA VAL A 118 -13.52 10.97 2.24
C VAL A 118 -12.04 10.94 1.83
N VAL A 119 -11.64 11.76 0.85
CA VAL A 119 -10.25 11.89 0.40
C VAL A 119 -9.34 12.37 1.53
N ARG A 120 -9.75 13.39 2.29
CA ARG A 120 -8.98 13.90 3.44
C ARG A 120 -8.77 12.85 4.54
N VAL A 121 -9.80 12.08 4.86
CA VAL A 121 -9.75 11.04 5.91
C VAL A 121 -8.98 9.82 5.43
N MET A 122 -9.33 9.27 4.26
CA MET A 122 -8.66 8.09 3.72
C MET A 122 -7.19 8.39 3.39
N GLY A 123 -6.84 9.62 3.03
CA GLY A 123 -5.47 10.06 2.74
C GLY A 123 -4.51 9.87 3.91
N ILE A 124 -5.01 9.81 5.15
CA ILE A 124 -4.20 9.52 6.35
C ILE A 124 -3.55 8.13 6.24
N ASN A 125 -4.16 7.19 5.50
CA ASN A 125 -3.58 5.86 5.28
C ASN A 125 -2.20 5.90 4.62
N LEU A 126 -1.86 6.96 3.87
CA LEU A 126 -0.52 7.11 3.27
C LEU A 126 0.55 7.21 4.36
N LEU A 127 0.26 7.91 5.45
CA LEU A 127 1.20 8.06 6.57
C LEU A 127 1.41 6.70 7.24
N PHE A 128 0.33 5.99 7.57
CA PHE A 128 0.42 4.64 8.16
C PHE A 128 1.10 3.64 7.22
N GLY A 129 0.86 3.73 5.92
CA GLY A 129 1.55 2.98 4.89
C GLY A 129 3.06 3.23 4.95
N SER A 130 3.49 4.49 5.04
CA SER A 130 4.91 4.85 5.11
C SER A 130 5.61 4.35 6.37
N LEU A 131 4.93 4.37 7.53
CA LEU A 131 5.48 3.84 8.78
C LEU A 131 5.68 2.32 8.73
N SER A 132 4.74 1.62 8.09
CA SER A 132 4.76 0.16 8.00
C SER A 132 5.60 -0.37 6.83
N SER A 133 6.01 0.48 5.88
CA SER A 133 6.66 0.06 4.64
C SER A 133 8.00 -0.63 4.88
N VAL A 134 8.85 -0.04 5.73
CA VAL A 134 10.18 -0.57 6.05
C VAL A 134 10.09 -1.88 6.83
N HIS A 135 9.23 -1.94 7.85
CA HIS A 135 8.99 -3.16 8.61
C HIS A 135 8.50 -4.30 7.72
N THR A 136 7.55 -4.01 6.82
CA THR A 136 7.03 -5.00 5.87
C THR A 136 8.11 -5.46 4.88
N ALA A 137 8.97 -4.55 4.42
CA ALA A 137 10.08 -4.87 3.54
C ALA A 137 11.12 -5.77 4.22
N LEU A 138 11.45 -5.50 5.49
CA LEU A 138 12.37 -6.34 6.27
C LEU A 138 11.77 -7.73 6.52
N LEU A 139 10.51 -7.83 6.92
CA LEU A 139 9.82 -9.12 7.08
C LEU A 139 9.81 -9.93 5.78
N ARG A 140 9.53 -9.29 4.64
CA ARG A 140 9.55 -9.95 3.32
C ARG A 140 10.92 -10.44 2.89
N ARG A 141 11.99 -9.85 3.42
CA ARG A 141 13.37 -10.27 3.13
C ARG A 141 13.77 -11.50 3.95
N GLU A 142 13.21 -11.66 5.14
CA GLU A 142 13.50 -12.79 6.04
C GLU A 142 12.74 -14.08 5.66
N LEU A 143 11.70 -13.97 4.83
CA LEU A 143 10.94 -15.07 4.25
C LEU A 143 11.64 -15.69 3.02
#